data_AF-A0A958FPM2-F1
#
_entry.id   AF-A0A958FPM2-F1
#
_cell.length_a   1.000
_cell.length_b   1.000
_cell.length_c   1.000
_cell.angle_alpha   90.00
_cell.angle_beta   90.00
_cell.angle_gamma   90.00
#
_symmetry.space_group_name_H-M   'P 1'
#
loop_
_entity.id
_entity.type
_entity.pdbx_description
1 polymer ?
#
loop_
_entity_poly.entity_id
_entity_poly.type
_entity_poly.pdbx_seq_one_letter_code
_entity_poly.pdbx_strand_id
1 'polypeptide(L)' 'GNVRELENAIQRAALLTRQSQISLQDLPDEIHPDSPQQKKPLSLEELEKRQIDYVLSIT' A
#
# COMPACT_ATOMS: atom_id res chain seq x y z
N GLY A 1 -6.68 -1.20 -3.72
CA GLY A 1 -5.68 -1.70 -4.66
C GLY A 1 -6.34 -2.20 -5.92
N ASN A 2 -5.57 -2.29 -6.99
CA ASN A 2 -6.00 -2.89 -8.25
C ASN A 2 -5.69 -4.40 -8.29
N VAL A 3 -6.27 -5.13 -9.25
CA VAL A 3 -6.02 -6.58 -9.44
C VAL A 3 -4.52 -6.89 -9.49
N ARG A 4 -3.73 -6.04 -10.14
CA ARG A 4 -2.26 -6.15 -10.20
C ARG A 4 -1.58 -6.12 -8.83
N GLU A 5 -2.10 -5.33 -7.88
CA GLU A 5 -1.55 -5.30 -6.51
C GLU A 5 -1.86 -6.59 -5.77
N LEU A 6 -3.07 -7.13 -5.94
CA LEU A 6 -3.47 -8.42 -5.38
C LEU A 6 -2.60 -9.55 -5.92
N GLU A 7 -2.35 -9.58 -7.23
CA GLU A 7 -1.47 -10.57 -7.87
C GLU A 7 -0.04 -10.52 -7.30
N ASN A 8 0.51 -9.30 -7.15
CA ASN A 8 1.83 -9.11 -6.55
C ASN A 8 1.88 -9.60 -5.10
N ALA A 9 0.84 -9.34 -4.32
CA ALA A 9 0.77 -9.77 -2.93
C ALA A 9 0.69 -11.29 -2.79
N ILE A 10 -0.13 -11.95 -3.63
CA ILE A 10 -0.24 -13.41 -3.66
C ILE A 10 1.07 -14.05 -4.10
N GLN A 11 1.74 -13.50 -5.13
CA GLN A 11 3.06 -14.02 -5.56
C GLN A 11 4.09 -13.94 -4.43
N ARG A 12 4.16 -12.82 -3.71
CA ARG A 12 5.07 -12.68 -2.55
C ARG A 12 4.73 -13.69 -1.46
N ALA A 13 3.45 -13.86 -1.12
CA ALA A 13 3.02 -14.82 -0.11
C ALA A 13 3.34 -16.26 -0.51
N ALA A 14 3.16 -16.62 -1.79
CA ALA A 14 3.53 -17.93 -2.32
C ALA A 14 5.04 -18.21 -2.27
N LEU A 15 5.88 -17.17 -2.42
CA LEU A 15 7.34 -17.29 -2.30
C LEU A 15 7.81 -17.40 -0.84
N LEU A 16 7.12 -16.74 0.09
CA LEU A 16 7.50 -16.69 1.51
C LEU A 16 6.97 -17.87 2.31
N THR A 17 5.82 -18.42 1.92
CA THR A 17 5.23 -19.55 2.64
C THR A 17 6.10 -20.79 2.48
N ARG A 18 6.35 -21.47 3.60
CA ARG A 18 7.08 -22.75 3.65
C ARG A 18 6.14 -23.95 3.76
N GLN A 19 4.84 -23.69 3.77
CA GLN A 19 3.78 -24.66 4.01
C GLN A 19 2.94 -24.82 2.73
N SER A 20 2.09 -25.84 2.70
CA SER A 20 1.18 -26.07 1.56
C SER A 20 0.00 -25.09 1.50
N GLN A 21 -0.17 -24.25 2.52
CA GLN A 21 -1.22 -23.24 2.61
C GLN A 21 -0.62 -21.89 2.99
N ILE A 22 -1.06 -20.84 2.29
CA ILE A 22 -0.71 -19.46 2.62
C ILE A 22 -1.57 -19.03 3.80
N SER A 23 -0.91 -18.65 4.89
CA SER A 23 -1.56 -18.13 6.09
C SER A 23 -1.51 -16.59 6.11
N LEU A 24 -2.36 -15.95 6.93
CA LEU A 24 -2.43 -14.47 6.96
C LEU A 24 -1.09 -13.81 7.31
N GLN A 25 -0.27 -14.48 8.13
CA GLN A 25 1.09 -14.06 8.49
C GLN A 25 2.11 -14.14 7.34
N ASP A 26 1.80 -14.84 6.24
CA ASP A 26 2.64 -14.92 5.04
C ASP A 26 2.33 -13.80 4.05
N LEU A 27 1.22 -13.09 4.24
CA LEU A 27 0.83 -11.97 3.39
C LEU A 27 1.67 -10.74 3.73
N PRO A 28 1.95 -9.86 2.74
CA PRO A 28 2.64 -8.60 3.00
C PRO A 28 1.87 -7.71 4.00
N ASP A 29 2.60 -6.93 4.79
CA ASP A 29 2.06 -5.94 5.74
C ASP A 29 1.00 -5.03 5.12
N GLU A 30 1.12 -4.72 3.83
CA GLU A 30 0.18 -3.93 3.02
C GLU A 30 -1.26 -4.47 3.03
N ILE A 31 -1.42 -5.78 3.21
CA ILE A 31 -2.70 -6.51 3.20
C ILE A 31 -3.24 -6.71 4.61
N HIS A 32 -2.40 -6.57 5.65
CA HIS A 32 -2.81 -6.75 7.03
C HIS A 32 -3.78 -5.63 7.45
N PRO A 33 -4.96 -5.98 7.99
CA PRO A 33 -5.99 -4.99 8.35
C PRO A 33 -5.54 -4.01 9.44
N ASP A 34 -4.64 -4.46 10.33
CA ASP A 34 -4.06 -3.64 11.41
C ASP A 34 -2.78 -2.92 10.99
N SER A 35 -2.30 -3.14 9.77
CA SER A 35 -1.14 -2.41 9.27
C SER A 35 -1.53 -0.95 9.10
N PRO A 36 -0.71 0.00 9.60
CA PRO A 36 -0.97 1.41 9.38
C PRO A 36 -0.99 1.60 7.87
N GLN A 37 -2.19 1.72 7.29
CA GLN A 37 -2.44 1.82 5.86
C GLN A 37 -1.34 2.68 5.29
N GLN A 38 -0.40 2.03 4.58
CA GLN A 38 0.72 2.71 3.97
C GLN A 38 0.06 3.84 3.19
N LYS A 39 0.22 5.07 3.68
CA LYS A 39 -0.49 6.23 3.15
C LYS A 39 -0.27 6.16 1.67
N LYS A 40 -1.34 5.85 0.95
CA LYS A 40 -1.29 5.69 -0.51
C LYS A 40 -0.47 6.88 -0.99
N PRO A 41 0.65 6.68 -1.71
CA PRO A 41 1.42 7.80 -2.19
C PRO A 41 0.40 8.69 -2.91
N LEU A 42 0.31 9.94 -2.46
CA LEU A 42 -0.65 10.90 -2.99
C LEU A 42 -0.57 10.84 -4.50
N SER A 43 -1.71 10.87 -5.19
CA SER A 43 -1.65 11.06 -6.62
C SER A 43 -0.86 12.36 -6.90
N LEU A 44 -0.23 12.46 -8.06
CA LEU A 44 0.50 13.67 -8.42
C LEU A 44 -0.39 14.93 -8.28
N GLU A 45 -1.67 14.81 -8.62
CA GLU A 45 -2.68 15.86 -8.41
C GLU A 45 -2.90 16.21 -6.93
N GLU A 46 -2.97 15.22 -6.04
CA GLU A 46 -3.16 15.46 -4.61
C GLU A 46 -1.90 16.08 -3.96
N LEU A 47 -0.72 15.72 -4.45
CA LEU A 47 0.54 16.32 -4.03
C LEU A 47 0.63 17.79 -4.47
N GLU A 48 0.28 18.08 -5.72
CA GLU A 48 0.24 19.43 -6.27
C GLU A 48 -0.74 20.32 -5.50
N LYS A 49 -1.97 19.83 -5.29
CA LYS A 49 -2.99 20.59 -4.55
C LYS A 49 -2.51 20.96 -3.14
N ARG A 50 -1.89 20.01 -2.42
CA ARG A 50 -1.33 20.28 -1.09
C ARG A 50 -0.19 21.28 -1.12
N GLN A 51 0.65 21.23 -2.15
CA GLN A 51 1.77 22.14 -2.28
C GLN A 51 1.31 23.57 -2.56
N ILE A 52 0.26 23.73 -3.36
CA ILE A 52 -0.40 25.03 -3.60
C ILE A 52 -1.01 25.57 -2.31
N ASP A 53 -1.80 24.75 -1.60
CA ASP A 53 -2.42 25.14 -0.32
C ASP A 53 -1.36 25.53 0.72
N TYR A 54 -0.24 24.80 0.78
CA TYR A 54 0.86 25.11 1.67
C TYR A 54 1.44 26.50 1.35
N VAL A 55 1.80 26.78 0.10
CA VAL A 55 2.38 28.07 -0.32
C VAL A 55 1.42 29.24 -0.08
N LEU A 56 0.13 29.04 -0.27
CA LEU A 56 -0.87 30.06 0.03
C LEU A 56 -1.04 30.31 1.53
N SER A 57 -0.77 29.32 2.39
CA SER A 57 -0.90 29.45 3.85
C SER A 57 0.29 30.13 4.55
N ILE A 58 1.45 30.18 3.89
CA ILE A 58 2.65 30.89 4.36
C ILE A 58 2.72 32.35 3.88
N THR A 59 1.76 32.81 3.07
CA THR A 59 1.64 34.21 2.61
C THR A 59 0.55 34.93 3.38
#